data_AF-A0A3C7Z888-F1
#
_entry.id   AF-A0A3C7Z888-F1
#
_cell.length_a   1.000
_cell.length_b   1.000
_cell.length_c   1.000
_cell.angle_alpha   90.00
_cell.angle_beta   90.00
_cell.angle_gamma   90.00
#
_symmetry.space_group_name_H-M   'P 1'
#
loop_
_entity.id
_entity.type
_entity.pdbx_description
1 polymer ?
#
loop_
_entity_poly.entity_id
_entity_poly.type
_entity_poly.pdbx_seq_one_letter_code
_entity_poly.pdbx_strand_id
1 'polypeptide(L)'
;SGVKVTEGDMKHDIAVDGVFVFVGLLPNTVFLSETPIELDEVGLIKTNNRLETSMHGVFASGDVRSGATMQIASAVGEGASAALAIREYLDEFDRAA
;
A
#
# COMPACT_ATOMS: atom_id res chain seq x y z
N SER A 1 -30.60 15.85 -7.13
CA SER A 1 -29.18 15.48 -6.94
C SER A 1 -29.18 14.08 -6.37
N GLY A 2 -28.42 13.17 -6.97
CA GLY A 2 -28.44 11.74 -6.67
C GLY A 2 -27.46 11.01 -7.60
N VAL A 3 -27.42 9.69 -7.55
CA VAL A 3 -26.55 8.87 -8.40
C VAL A 3 -27.26 8.50 -9.68
N LYS A 4 -26.58 8.67 -10.82
CA LYS A 4 -27.05 8.14 -12.10
C LYS A 4 -26.44 6.77 -12.32
N VAL A 5 -27.27 5.74 -12.40
CA VAL A 5 -26.86 4.36 -12.62
C VAL A 5 -27.06 4.00 -14.09
N THR A 6 -26.07 3.35 -14.68
CA THR A 6 -26.15 2.76 -16.04
C THR A 6 -25.87 1.27 -15.92
N GLU A 7 -26.86 0.44 -16.27
CA GLU A 7 -26.76 -1.03 -16.30
C GLU A 7 -27.13 -1.51 -17.71
N GLY A 8 -26.12 -1.82 -18.51
CA GLY A 8 -26.32 -2.04 -19.95
C GLY A 8 -26.88 -0.78 -20.62
N ASP A 9 -28.02 -0.91 -21.31
CA ASP A 9 -28.73 0.21 -21.93
C ASP A 9 -29.71 0.92 -20.98
N MET A 10 -29.97 0.36 -19.78
CA MET A 10 -30.88 0.96 -18.81
C MET A 10 -30.20 2.07 -18.02
N LYS A 11 -30.92 3.19 -17.84
CA LYS A 11 -30.48 4.34 -17.05
C LYS A 11 -31.55 4.72 -16.05
N HIS A 12 -31.17 4.88 -14.79
CA HIS A 12 -32.06 5.35 -13.74
C HIS A 12 -31.31 6.18 -12.70
N ASP A 13 -32.06 6.97 -11.93
CA ASP A 13 -31.51 7.84 -10.90
C ASP A 13 -31.85 7.30 -9.50
N ILE A 14 -30.89 7.35 -8.58
CA ILE A 14 -31.08 7.01 -7.16
C ILE A 14 -30.93 8.29 -6.34
N ALA A 15 -31.97 8.69 -5.63
CA ALA A 15 -31.93 9.82 -4.71
C ALA A 15 -31.17 9.45 -3.42
N VAL A 16 -29.98 10.01 -3.24
CA VAL A 16 -29.12 9.84 -2.05
C VAL A 16 -28.28 11.09 -1.83
N ASP A 17 -27.87 11.31 -0.58
CA ASP A 17 -26.99 12.43 -0.20
C ASP A 17 -25.50 12.08 -0.32
N GLY A 18 -25.14 10.80 -0.38
CA GLY A 18 -23.75 10.35 -0.41
C GLY A 18 -23.56 8.99 -1.06
N VAL A 19 -22.36 8.76 -1.59
CA VAL A 19 -21.95 7.53 -2.26
C VAL A 19 -20.56 7.16 -1.77
N PHE A 20 -20.38 5.89 -1.43
CA PHE A 20 -19.08 5.34 -1.07
C PHE A 20 -18.75 4.21 -2.03
N VAL A 21 -17.64 4.35 -2.75
CA VAL A 21 -17.22 3.40 -3.79
C VAL A 21 -16.17 2.45 -3.21
N PHE A 22 -16.49 1.16 -3.17
CA PHE A 22 -15.60 0.10 -2.67
C PHE A 22 -15.44 -1.00 -3.73
N VAL A 23 -14.86 -0.66 -4.88
CA VAL A 23 -14.63 -1.60 -6.00
C VAL A 23 -13.29 -2.34 -5.92
N GLY A 24 -12.52 -2.09 -4.87
CA GLY A 24 -11.15 -2.58 -4.70
C GLY A 24 -10.11 -1.48 -4.90
N LEU A 25 -8.87 -1.78 -4.52
CA LEU A 25 -7.71 -0.93 -4.67
C LEU A 25 -6.70 -1.64 -5.58
N LEU A 26 -6.15 -0.93 -6.55
CA LEU A 26 -4.99 -1.38 -7.31
C LEU A 26 -3.74 -0.76 -6.71
N PRO A 27 -2.81 -1.54 -6.13
CA PRO A 27 -1.56 -1.00 -5.59
C PRO A 27 -0.68 -0.41 -6.70
N ASN A 28 0.00 0.69 -6.41
CA ASN A 28 0.95 1.32 -7.33
C ASN A 28 2.31 0.60 -7.32
N THR A 29 2.32 -0.71 -7.57
CA THR A 29 3.49 -1.59 -7.42
C THR A 29 3.93 -2.25 -8.72
N VAL A 30 3.29 -1.94 -9.85
CA VAL A 30 3.60 -2.57 -11.16
C VAL A 30 5.09 -2.42 -11.52
N PHE A 31 5.73 -1.32 -11.13
CA PHE A 31 7.15 -1.08 -11.39
C PHE A 31 8.10 -2.05 -10.65
N LEU A 32 7.59 -2.81 -9.67
CA LEU A 32 8.34 -3.77 -8.88
C LEU A 32 8.32 -5.19 -9.46
N SER A 33 7.55 -5.44 -10.52
CA SER A 33 7.33 -6.78 -11.08
C SER A 33 8.61 -7.50 -11.54
N GLU A 34 9.64 -6.74 -11.92
CA GLU A 34 10.94 -7.25 -12.36
C GLU A 34 12.01 -7.21 -11.26
N THR A 35 11.61 -7.01 -10.01
CA THR A 35 12.50 -6.97 -8.85
C THR A 35 12.33 -8.22 -7.97
N PRO A 36 13.29 -8.56 -7.10
CA PRO A 36 13.13 -9.64 -6.13
C PRO A 36 12.21 -9.28 -4.95
N ILE A 37 11.50 -8.13 -4.98
CA ILE A 37 10.55 -7.73 -3.94
C ILE A 37 9.27 -8.56 -4.07
N GLU A 38 8.96 -9.32 -3.01
CA GLU A 38 7.78 -10.16 -2.96
C GLU A 38 6.51 -9.33 -2.79
N LEU A 39 5.54 -9.60 -3.65
CA LEU A 39 4.18 -9.07 -3.56
C LEU A 39 3.23 -10.16 -3.06
N ASP A 40 2.10 -9.77 -2.45
CA ASP A 40 1.00 -10.69 -2.18
C ASP A 40 0.11 -10.90 -3.41
N GLU A 41 -0.94 -11.70 -3.26
CA GLU A 41 -1.84 -12.10 -4.34
C GLU A 41 -2.58 -10.92 -5.00
N VAL A 42 -2.66 -9.76 -4.33
CA VAL A 42 -3.30 -8.55 -4.84
C VAL A 42 -2.29 -7.46 -5.22
N GLY A 43 -0.99 -7.76 -5.18
CA GLY A 43 0.08 -6.87 -5.60
C GLY A 43 0.59 -5.92 -4.52
N LEU A 44 0.25 -6.10 -3.23
CA LEU A 44 0.82 -5.31 -2.14
C LEU A 44 2.20 -5.86 -1.73
N ILE A 45 3.08 -4.97 -1.25
CA ILE A 45 4.44 -5.34 -0.85
C ILE A 45 4.40 -6.13 0.47
N LYS A 46 4.99 -7.33 0.47
CA LYS A 46 5.19 -8.11 1.70
C LYS A 46 6.38 -7.55 2.48
N THR A 47 6.22 -7.46 3.79
CA THR A 47 7.29 -7.04 4.70
C THR A 47 7.34 -7.90 5.94
N ASN A 48 8.49 -7.90 6.63
CA ASN A 48 8.61 -8.41 7.98
C ASN A 48 8.11 -7.39 9.03
N ASN A 49 8.26 -7.69 10.33
CA ASN A 49 7.84 -6.83 11.43
C ASN A 49 8.63 -5.51 11.54
N ARG A 50 9.77 -5.39 10.85
CA ARG A 50 10.58 -4.16 10.74
C ARG A 50 10.27 -3.36 9.48
N LEU A 51 9.22 -3.75 8.73
CA LEU A 51 8.82 -3.13 7.46
C LEU A 51 9.84 -3.31 6.32
N GLU A 52 10.77 -4.26 6.47
CA GLU A 52 11.73 -4.63 5.44
C GLU A 52 11.09 -5.61 4.46
N THR A 53 11.35 -5.41 3.17
CA THR A 53 10.89 -6.28 2.08
C THR A 53 11.74 -7.56 1.99
N SER A 54 11.44 -8.44 1.03
CA SER A 54 12.31 -9.58 0.70
C SER A 54 13.66 -9.17 0.10
N MET A 55 13.80 -7.93 -0.39
CA MET A 55 15.08 -7.36 -0.78
C MET A 55 15.70 -6.65 0.42
N HIS A 56 16.84 -7.17 0.90
CA HIS A 56 17.56 -6.62 2.03
C HIS A 56 17.94 -5.15 1.81
N GLY A 57 17.72 -4.31 2.82
CA GLY A 57 17.96 -2.86 2.73
C GLY A 57 16.86 -2.07 2.02
N VAL A 58 15.79 -2.73 1.52
CA VAL A 58 14.61 -2.07 0.96
C VAL A 58 13.41 -2.26 1.89
N PHE A 59 12.71 -1.16 2.15
CA PHE A 59 11.61 -1.08 3.11
C PHE A 59 10.34 -0.53 2.45
N ALA A 60 9.18 -0.88 2.96
CA ALA A 60 7.89 -0.40 2.48
C ALA A 60 6.95 -0.03 3.63
N SER A 61 6.17 1.03 3.47
CA SER A 61 5.22 1.52 4.48
C SER A 61 3.98 2.14 3.84
N GLY A 62 2.87 2.16 4.59
CA GLY A 62 1.61 2.73 4.14
C GLY A 62 0.80 1.79 3.25
N ASP A 63 -0.18 2.35 2.53
CA ASP A 63 -1.22 1.60 1.81
C ASP A 63 -0.70 0.61 0.75
N VAL A 64 0.57 0.73 0.35
CA VAL A 64 1.24 -0.19 -0.57
C VAL A 64 1.62 -1.53 0.09
N ARG A 65 1.60 -1.60 1.43
CA ARG A 65 2.06 -2.75 2.23
C ARG A 65 0.93 -3.75 2.46
N SER A 66 1.26 -5.04 2.39
CA SER A 66 0.32 -6.11 2.69
C SER A 66 -0.14 -6.04 4.16
N GLY A 67 -1.46 -6.07 4.39
CA GLY A 67 -2.05 -5.92 5.72
C GLY A 67 -2.04 -4.49 6.28
N ALA A 68 -1.82 -3.46 5.44
CA ALA A 68 -2.02 -2.07 5.84
C ALA A 68 -3.49 -1.80 6.20
N THR A 69 -3.71 -0.93 7.19
CA THR A 69 -5.07 -0.56 7.63
C THR A 69 -5.75 0.46 6.72
N MET A 70 -5.05 0.95 5.69
CA MET A 70 -5.52 1.98 4.74
C MET A 70 -5.96 3.27 5.44
N GLN A 71 -5.15 3.73 6.40
CA GLN A 71 -5.42 4.92 7.22
C GLN A 71 -4.18 5.83 7.30
N ILE A 72 -4.41 7.14 7.20
CA ILE A 72 -3.35 8.16 7.22
C ILE A 72 -2.45 8.02 8.46
N ALA A 73 -3.04 7.92 9.66
CA ALA A 73 -2.26 7.83 10.89
C ALA A 73 -1.40 6.56 10.95
N SER A 74 -1.91 5.43 10.47
CA SER A 74 -1.16 4.17 10.39
C SER A 74 -0.01 4.29 9.39
N ALA A 75 -0.26 4.84 8.20
CA ALA A 75 0.76 5.04 7.17
C ALA A 75 1.89 5.96 7.65
N VAL A 76 1.56 7.04 8.36
CA VAL A 76 2.56 7.95 8.97
C VAL A 76 3.39 7.22 10.04
N GLY A 77 2.75 6.45 10.91
CA GLY A 77 3.44 5.67 11.95
C GLY A 77 4.37 4.59 11.38
N GLU A 78 3.92 3.89 10.34
CA GLU A 78 4.75 2.93 9.61
C GLU A 78 5.92 3.62 8.91
N GLY A 79 5.71 4.77 8.28
CA GLY A 79 6.78 5.55 7.65
C GLY A 79 7.88 5.96 8.64
N ALA A 80 7.49 6.41 9.83
CA ALA A 80 8.45 6.70 10.91
C ALA A 80 9.22 5.45 11.37
N SER A 81 8.54 4.32 11.49
CA SER A 81 9.15 3.03 11.87
C SER A 81 10.13 2.53 10.81
N ALA A 82 9.77 2.62 9.52
CA ALA A 82 10.63 2.27 8.40
C ALA A 82 11.88 3.16 8.34
N ALA A 83 11.74 4.47 8.58
CA ALA A 83 12.89 5.39 8.62
C ALA A 83 13.90 5.03 9.72
N LEU A 84 13.42 4.61 10.90
CA LEU A 84 14.29 4.13 11.97
C LEU A 84 15.00 2.83 11.60
N ALA A 85 14.30 1.89 10.97
CA ALA A 85 14.89 0.63 10.50
C ALA A 85 15.93 0.85 9.40
N ILE A 86 15.69 1.80 8.47
CA ILE A 86 16.65 2.22 7.45
C ILE A 86 17.92 2.78 8.11
N ARG A 87 17.77 3.65 9.12
CA ARG A 87 18.93 4.19 9.84
C ARG A 87 19.77 3.08 10.47
N GLU A 88 19.12 2.14 11.16
CA GLU A 88 19.81 1.00 11.78
C GLU A 88 20.54 0.14 10.74
N TYR A 89 19.90 -0.13 9.59
CA TYR A 89 20.52 -0.83 8.47
C TYR A 89 21.78 -0.12 7.94
N LEU A 90 21.70 1.21 7.75
CA LEU A 90 22.84 2.00 7.29
C LEU A 90 23.98 2.05 8.32
N ASP A 91 23.66 2.18 9.60
CA ASP A 91 24.66 2.15 10.69
C ASP A 91 25.39 0.80 10.75
N GLU A 92 24.68 -0.31 10.52
CA GLU A 92 25.27 -1.66 10.44
C GLU A 92 26.12 -1.83 9.18
N PHE A 93 25.66 -1.30 8.05
CA PHE A 93 26.38 -1.32 6.77
C PHE A 93 27.72 -0.59 6.87
N ASP A 94 27.73 0.61 7.46
CA ASP A 94 28.94 1.42 7.64
C ASP A 94 29.96 0.74 8.58
N ARG A 95 29.51 -0.07 9.55
CA ARG A 95 30.40 -0.81 10.45
C ARG A 95 30.98 -2.08 9.83
N ALA A 96 30.33 -2.61 8.79
CA ALA A 96 30.74 -3.81 8.08
C ALA A 96 31.63 -3.51 6.85
N ALA A 97 31.66 -2.25 6.40
CA ALA A 97 32.52 -1.73 5.34
C ALA A 97 33.94 -1.40 5.83
#